data_AF-A0A2I0NYJ6-F1
#
_entry.id   AF-A0A2I0NYJ6-F1
#
_cell.length_a   1.000
_cell.length_b   1.000
_cell.length_c   1.000
_cell.angle_alpha   90.00
_cell.angle_beta   90.00
_cell.angle_gamma   90.00
#
_symmetry.space_group_name_H-M   'P 1'
#
loop_
_entity.id
_entity.type
_entity.pdbx_description
1 polymer ?
#
loop_
_entity_poly.entity_id
_entity_poly.type
_entity_poly.pdbx_seq_one_letter_code
_entity_poly.pdbx_strand_id
1 'polypeptide(L)'
;MGEILDRMEPLLAMMPAVKAPEGHVHFKNKLAWTAGILIVYFILTNIPVFGLDASSQDMFQYFRALLAGASGSIVHLGIGPIVTASIVLQLLKGADIIHIDTSEVRGQIQYMGLQKLMIFVMIAVEAAPMIVGGFLKPDPAVALSLFGGNVGLLSFIIFLQICLGGVLVFLMDEVVTKWGIGSGVGLFIIAGISQALVNGFINWTPVNDAYAVGFFPRLFGVVLDGANFVQYMGPEVIAFVTTIAIFLVIVYVESTRIEIPLAHTQVRGARARFPVKLIYASVLPMILVRVLQANVQMVGLFLNNVGITIFGEFENQTPLNGIMWFLAPVNSPKDWMWWMPSYVGSHAPWEILTRLGIDA
;
A
#
# COMPACT_ATOMS: atom_id res chain seq x y z
N MET A 1 7.41 -25.68 20.98
CA MET A 1 6.57 -24.62 20.37
C MET A 1 5.10 -25.00 20.21
N GLY A 2 4.74 -26.29 20.04
CA GLY A 2 3.34 -26.73 20.04
C GLY A 2 2.55 -26.27 21.28
N GLU A 3 3.13 -26.37 22.48
CA GLU A 3 2.50 -25.87 23.72
C GLU A 3 2.20 -24.36 23.75
N ILE A 4 2.96 -23.53 23.02
CA ILE A 4 2.71 -22.07 22.98
C ILE A 4 1.53 -21.79 22.04
N LEU A 5 1.46 -22.49 20.90
CA LEU A 5 0.34 -22.40 19.96
C LEU A 5 -0.96 -22.95 20.58
N ASP A 6 -0.89 -24.07 21.30
CA ASP A 6 -2.02 -24.64 22.03
C ASP A 6 -2.48 -23.72 23.18
N ARG A 7 -1.56 -23.00 23.85
CA ARG A 7 -1.92 -21.98 24.85
C ARG A 7 -2.51 -20.70 24.25
N MET A 8 -2.25 -20.42 22.97
CA MET A 8 -2.82 -19.28 22.26
C MET A 8 -4.19 -19.59 21.64
N GLU A 9 -4.57 -20.87 21.53
CA GLU A 9 -5.88 -21.32 21.05
C GLU A 9 -7.10 -20.57 21.64
N PRO A 10 -7.18 -20.23 22.95
CA PRO A 10 -8.28 -19.42 23.48
C PRO A 10 -8.28 -17.97 22.97
N LEU A 11 -7.11 -17.35 22.78
CA LEU A 11 -7.01 -16.02 22.16
C LEU A 11 -7.39 -16.07 20.69
N LEU A 12 -7.01 -17.14 20.00
CA LEU A 12 -7.38 -17.36 18.60
C LEU A 12 -8.90 -17.51 18.42
N ALA A 13 -9.58 -18.16 19.38
CA ALA A 13 -11.03 -18.34 19.37
C ALA A 13 -11.82 -17.08 19.73
N MET A 14 -11.23 -16.16 20.50
CA MET A 14 -11.88 -14.88 20.88
C MET A 14 -11.81 -13.80 19.80
N MET A 15 -10.99 -13.97 18.76
CA MET A 15 -10.84 -12.94 17.75
C MET A 15 -12.12 -12.75 16.92
N PRO A 16 -12.54 -11.50 16.68
CA PRO A 16 -13.70 -11.23 15.84
C PRO A 16 -13.42 -11.73 14.42
N ALA A 17 -14.33 -12.55 13.91
CA ALA A 17 -14.25 -13.13 12.58
C ALA A 17 -15.59 -13.00 11.89
N VAL A 18 -15.57 -12.65 10.60
CA VAL A 18 -16.77 -12.62 9.78
C VAL A 18 -17.24 -14.05 9.54
N LYS A 19 -18.52 -14.37 9.78
CA LYS A 19 -19.06 -15.70 9.51
C LYS A 19 -18.98 -15.99 7.99
N ALA A 20 -18.46 -17.17 7.65
CA ALA A 20 -18.46 -17.64 6.27
C ALA A 20 -19.90 -17.96 5.81
N PRO A 21 -20.23 -17.76 4.52
CA PRO A 21 -21.56 -18.08 4.01
C PRO A 21 -21.82 -19.60 4.12
N GLU A 22 -23.02 -19.97 4.58
CA GLU A 22 -23.43 -21.38 4.76
C GLU A 22 -23.69 -22.11 3.43
N GLY A 23 -23.79 -21.37 2.33
CA GLY A 23 -24.02 -21.92 0.99
C GLY A 23 -23.49 -21.02 -0.12
N HIS A 24 -23.76 -21.41 -1.37
CA HIS A 24 -23.31 -20.66 -2.53
C HIS A 24 -23.99 -19.30 -2.62
N VAL A 25 -23.19 -18.24 -2.48
CA VAL A 25 -23.65 -16.86 -2.67
C VAL A 25 -23.78 -16.58 -4.17
N HIS A 26 -24.96 -16.11 -4.59
CA HIS A 26 -25.23 -15.75 -5.98
C HIS A 26 -24.34 -14.57 -6.42
N PHE A 27 -23.93 -14.55 -7.69
CA PHE A 27 -23.02 -13.53 -8.23
C PHE A 27 -23.50 -12.09 -7.98
N LYS A 28 -24.80 -11.82 -8.13
CA LYS A 28 -25.39 -10.49 -7.85
C LYS A 28 -25.16 -10.05 -6.41
N ASN A 29 -25.30 -10.96 -5.45
CA ASN A 29 -25.08 -10.66 -4.03
C ASN A 29 -23.60 -10.42 -3.76
N LYS A 30 -22.70 -11.20 -4.38
CA LYS A 30 -21.25 -10.96 -4.27
C LYS A 30 -20.86 -9.59 -4.79
N LEU A 31 -21.43 -9.19 -5.93
CA LEU A 31 -21.21 -7.87 -6.52
C LEU A 31 -21.76 -6.75 -5.62
N ALA A 32 -22.96 -6.92 -5.05
CA ALA A 32 -23.55 -5.95 -4.13
C ALA A 32 -22.71 -5.77 -2.85
N TRP A 33 -22.21 -6.85 -2.26
CA TRP A 33 -21.29 -6.78 -1.11
C TRP A 33 -19.99 -6.06 -1.46
N THR A 34 -19.41 -6.41 -2.60
CA THR A 34 -18.16 -5.79 -3.08
C THR A 34 -18.35 -4.29 -3.29
N ALA A 35 -19.43 -3.87 -3.96
CA ALA A 35 -19.75 -2.47 -4.20
C ALA A 35 -20.06 -1.71 -2.91
N GLY A 36 -20.82 -2.32 -1.98
CA GLY A 36 -21.13 -1.71 -0.69
C GLY A 36 -19.89 -1.42 0.14
N ILE A 37 -18.95 -2.37 0.21
CA ILE A 37 -17.68 -2.19 0.93
C ILE A 37 -16.81 -1.13 0.25
N LEU A 38 -16.80 -1.08 -1.08
CA LEU A 38 -16.05 -0.09 -1.85
C LEU A 38 -16.56 1.33 -1.58
N ILE A 39 -17.89 1.52 -1.49
CA ILE A 39 -18.48 2.81 -1.09
C ILE A 39 -18.04 3.20 0.33
N VAL A 40 -18.12 2.27 1.28
CA VAL A 40 -17.67 2.53 2.66
C VAL A 40 -16.18 2.88 2.69
N TYR A 41 -15.35 2.18 1.93
CA TYR A 41 -13.91 2.46 1.80
C TYR A 41 -13.67 3.90 1.32
N PHE A 42 -14.35 4.34 0.26
CA PHE A 42 -14.19 5.72 -0.22
C PHE A 42 -14.69 6.76 0.79
N ILE A 43 -15.78 6.49 1.51
CA ILE A 43 -16.26 7.37 2.57
C ILE A 43 -15.19 7.52 3.65
N LEU A 44 -14.64 6.40 4.15
CA LEU A 44 -13.61 6.41 5.20
C LEU A 44 -12.31 7.09 4.75
N THR A 45 -11.97 6.98 3.47
CA THR A 45 -10.80 7.63 2.86
C THR A 45 -10.93 9.16 2.84
N ASN A 46 -12.17 9.69 2.83
CA ASN A 46 -12.44 11.12 2.84
C ASN A 46 -12.71 11.71 4.24
N ILE A 47 -12.81 10.88 5.28
CA ILE A 47 -13.01 11.38 6.65
C ILE A 47 -11.64 11.64 7.29
N PRO A 48 -11.27 12.91 7.55
CA PRO A 48 -10.03 13.23 8.23
C PRO A 48 -10.08 12.78 9.69
N VAL A 49 -8.93 12.39 10.23
CA VAL A 49 -8.76 12.06 11.65
C VAL A 49 -8.94 13.33 12.47
N PHE A 50 -9.62 13.22 13.60
CA PHE A 50 -9.89 14.35 14.46
C PHE A 50 -8.62 14.83 15.19
N GLY A 51 -8.39 16.15 15.19
CA GLY A 51 -7.28 16.77 15.91
C GLY A 51 -5.93 16.72 15.20
N LEU A 52 -5.92 16.41 13.90
CA LEU A 52 -4.71 16.36 13.08
C LEU A 52 -4.44 17.73 12.46
N ASP A 53 -3.22 18.25 12.63
CA ASP A 53 -2.84 19.53 12.03
C ASP A 53 -2.64 19.40 10.51
N ALA A 54 -2.99 20.45 9.76
CA ALA A 54 -2.83 20.50 8.31
C ALA A 54 -1.36 20.49 7.87
N SER A 55 -0.41 20.76 8.79
CA SER A 55 1.03 20.63 8.56
C SER A 55 1.57 19.20 8.72
N SER A 56 0.70 18.23 9.03
CA SER A 56 1.09 16.82 9.19
C SER A 56 1.67 16.25 7.90
N GLN A 57 2.69 15.41 8.07
CA GLN A 57 3.55 14.97 6.99
C GLN A 57 3.15 13.56 6.53
N ASP A 58 2.99 13.35 5.21
CA ASP A 58 2.68 12.03 4.66
C ASP A 58 3.95 11.22 4.33
N MET A 59 4.42 10.47 5.32
CA MET A 59 5.60 9.61 5.20
C MET A 59 5.46 8.54 4.10
N PHE A 60 4.23 8.14 3.74
CA PHE A 60 3.99 7.07 2.76
C PHE A 60 3.66 7.58 1.37
N GLN A 61 3.88 8.86 1.05
CA GLN A 61 3.42 9.44 -0.22
C GLN A 61 3.73 8.54 -1.44
N TYR A 62 4.94 7.98 -1.50
CA TYR A 62 5.38 7.09 -2.59
C TYR A 62 4.81 5.67 -2.54
N PHE A 63 4.32 5.22 -1.38
CA PHE A 63 3.75 3.90 -1.15
C PHE A 63 2.22 3.92 -1.05
N ARG A 64 1.57 5.10 -0.99
CA ARG A 64 0.11 5.27 -0.83
C ARG A 64 -0.71 4.48 -1.84
N ALA A 65 -0.29 4.50 -3.11
CA ALA A 65 -0.97 3.78 -4.19
C ALA A 65 -1.01 2.26 -3.95
N LEU A 66 0.03 1.71 -3.31
CA LEU A 66 0.13 0.29 -2.98
C LEU A 66 -0.50 -0.05 -1.64
N LEU A 67 -0.31 0.81 -0.62
CA LEU A 67 -0.85 0.62 0.71
C LEU A 67 -2.35 0.90 0.78
N ALA A 68 -2.95 1.43 -0.29
CA ALA A 68 -4.38 1.74 -0.38
C ALA A 68 -4.90 2.53 0.83
N GLY A 69 -4.08 3.45 1.35
CA GLY A 69 -4.42 4.33 2.47
C GLY A 69 -4.43 5.78 2.03
N ALA A 70 -5.15 6.65 2.76
CA ALA A 70 -5.11 8.09 2.56
C ALA A 70 -4.52 8.81 3.77
N SER A 71 -3.58 9.73 3.50
CA SER A 71 -2.94 10.52 4.56
C SER A 71 -3.96 11.38 5.29
N GLY A 72 -3.77 11.51 6.61
CA GLY A 72 -4.68 12.25 7.48
C GLY A 72 -6.12 11.69 7.59
N SER A 73 -6.45 10.54 6.98
CA SER A 73 -7.78 9.93 7.05
C SER A 73 -7.87 8.79 8.06
N ILE A 74 -9.08 8.31 8.37
CA ILE A 74 -9.28 7.09 9.18
C ILE A 74 -8.53 5.89 8.56
N VAL A 75 -8.40 5.85 7.24
CA VAL A 75 -7.70 4.80 6.48
C VAL A 75 -6.20 5.12 6.33
N HIS A 76 -5.59 5.76 7.32
CA HIS A 76 -4.18 6.17 7.24
C HIS A 76 -3.22 5.00 7.00
N LEU A 77 -3.39 3.90 7.74
CA LEU A 77 -2.59 2.68 7.61
C LEU A 77 -2.91 1.87 6.34
N GLY A 78 -4.12 2.05 5.79
CA GLY A 78 -4.61 1.28 4.64
C GLY A 78 -4.51 -0.23 4.88
N ILE A 79 -4.00 -0.95 3.88
CA ILE A 79 -3.76 -2.41 3.94
C ILE A 79 -2.39 -2.79 4.53
N GLY A 80 -1.55 -1.80 4.89
CA GLY A 80 -0.19 -2.02 5.38
C GLY A 80 -0.09 -3.12 6.43
N PRO A 81 -0.81 -3.02 7.56
CA PRO A 81 -0.74 -4.01 8.64
C PRO A 81 -1.14 -5.42 8.20
N ILE A 82 -2.08 -5.54 7.24
CA ILE A 82 -2.57 -6.82 6.73
C ILE A 82 -1.46 -7.53 5.93
N VAL A 83 -0.80 -6.78 5.06
CA VAL A 83 0.29 -7.30 4.23
C VAL A 83 1.54 -7.53 5.07
N THR A 84 1.90 -6.62 5.98
CA THR A 84 3.05 -6.77 6.89
C THR A 84 2.91 -8.01 7.78
N ALA A 85 1.74 -8.23 8.39
CA ALA A 85 1.49 -9.43 9.18
C ALA A 85 1.63 -10.71 8.34
N SER A 86 1.16 -10.67 7.09
CA SER A 86 1.28 -11.79 6.15
C SER A 86 2.73 -12.05 5.76
N ILE A 87 3.54 -11.01 5.51
CA ILE A 87 4.98 -11.12 5.23
C ILE A 87 5.70 -11.76 6.40
N VAL A 88 5.49 -11.25 7.61
CA VAL A 88 6.17 -11.77 8.81
C VAL A 88 5.83 -13.25 9.01
N LEU A 89 4.57 -13.63 8.89
CA LEU A 89 4.17 -15.02 9.06
C LEU A 89 4.70 -15.93 7.92
N GLN A 90 4.73 -15.44 6.68
CA GLN A 90 5.31 -16.16 5.55
C GLN A 90 6.82 -16.36 5.71
N LEU A 91 7.56 -15.36 6.21
CA LEU A 91 8.99 -15.46 6.49
C LEU A 91 9.26 -16.42 7.66
N LEU A 92 8.48 -16.35 8.73
CA LEU A 92 8.62 -17.26 9.88
C LEU A 92 8.33 -18.72 9.52
N LYS A 93 7.33 -18.96 8.66
CA LYS A 93 7.04 -20.29 8.12
C LYS A 93 8.10 -20.75 7.11
N GLY A 94 8.52 -19.87 6.20
CA GLY A 94 9.50 -20.18 5.16
C GLY A 94 10.90 -20.44 5.70
N ALA A 95 11.27 -19.78 6.80
CA ALA A 95 12.50 -20.03 7.55
C ALA A 95 12.40 -21.25 8.49
N ASP A 96 11.29 -21.99 8.48
CA ASP A 96 11.00 -23.15 9.33
C ASP A 96 11.13 -22.86 10.85
N ILE A 97 10.95 -21.59 11.24
CA ILE A 97 10.95 -21.19 12.65
C ILE A 97 9.64 -21.64 13.30
N ILE A 98 8.53 -21.54 12.57
CA ILE A 98 7.21 -21.97 13.01
C ILE A 98 6.78 -23.19 12.21
N HIS A 99 6.78 -24.35 12.87
CA HIS A 99 6.37 -25.63 12.30
C HIS A 99 4.84 -25.76 12.35
N ILE A 100 4.13 -25.12 11.43
CA ILE A 100 2.68 -25.29 11.25
C ILE A 100 2.44 -26.03 9.94
N ASP A 101 1.87 -27.24 10.05
CA ASP A 101 1.47 -28.00 8.89
C ASP A 101 0.15 -27.47 8.31
N THR A 102 0.24 -26.68 7.24
CA THR A 102 -0.93 -26.15 6.53
C THR A 102 -1.64 -27.17 5.64
N SER A 103 -1.14 -28.41 5.55
CA SER A 103 -1.86 -29.48 4.86
C SER A 103 -3.01 -30.03 5.70
N GLU A 104 -2.88 -29.96 7.03
CA GLU A 104 -3.94 -30.36 7.97
C GLU A 104 -4.93 -29.21 8.23
N VAL A 105 -6.21 -29.54 8.39
CA VAL A 105 -7.27 -28.58 8.73
C VAL A 105 -6.95 -27.81 10.02
N ARG A 106 -6.43 -28.49 11.04
CA ARG A 106 -6.06 -27.86 12.31
C ARG A 106 -4.96 -26.81 12.12
N GLY A 107 -3.93 -27.12 11.35
CA GLY A 107 -2.84 -26.18 11.07
C GLY A 107 -3.28 -24.99 10.19
N GLN A 108 -4.24 -25.18 9.28
CA GLN A 108 -4.84 -24.06 8.54
C GLN A 108 -5.58 -23.09 9.47
N ILE A 109 -6.34 -23.61 10.43
CA ILE A 109 -7.06 -22.79 11.42
C ILE A 109 -6.07 -22.02 12.30
N GLN A 110 -5.02 -22.68 12.78
CA GLN A 110 -3.96 -22.04 13.57
C GLN A 110 -3.24 -20.95 12.77
N TYR A 111 -2.90 -21.22 11.50
CA TYR A 111 -2.24 -20.24 10.63
C TYR A 111 -3.13 -19.01 10.38
N MET A 112 -4.42 -19.22 10.05
CA MET A 112 -5.37 -18.12 9.86
C MET A 112 -5.59 -17.34 11.15
N GLY A 113 -5.70 -18.03 12.29
CA GLY A 113 -5.81 -17.38 13.59
C GLY A 113 -4.58 -16.51 13.91
N LEU A 114 -3.39 -17.09 13.77
CA LEU A 114 -2.14 -16.37 14.04
C LEU A 114 -1.97 -15.18 13.10
N GLN A 115 -2.35 -15.29 11.83
CA GLN A 115 -2.32 -14.18 10.89
C GLN A 115 -3.18 -13.02 11.40
N LYS A 116 -4.43 -13.28 11.84
CA LYS A 116 -5.30 -12.21 12.38
C LYS A 116 -4.73 -11.57 13.63
N LEU A 117 -4.18 -12.36 14.54
CA LEU A 117 -3.54 -11.84 15.75
C LEU A 117 -2.38 -10.92 15.36
N MET A 118 -1.55 -11.36 14.42
CA MET A 118 -0.45 -10.56 13.89
C MET A 118 -0.94 -9.28 13.22
N ILE A 119 -2.09 -9.27 12.55
CA ILE A 119 -2.69 -8.05 11.99
C ILE A 119 -2.99 -7.03 13.11
N PHE A 120 -3.63 -7.44 14.20
CA PHE A 120 -3.89 -6.54 15.34
C PHE A 120 -2.61 -5.99 15.96
N VAL A 121 -1.58 -6.82 16.10
CA VAL A 121 -0.27 -6.39 16.60
C VAL A 121 0.38 -5.40 15.62
N MET A 122 0.36 -5.69 14.32
CA MET A 122 0.93 -4.80 13.29
C MET A 122 0.19 -3.47 13.20
N ILE A 123 -1.13 -3.42 13.42
CA ILE A 123 -1.87 -2.15 13.47
C ILE A 123 -1.29 -1.24 14.56
N ALA A 124 -1.05 -1.77 15.76
CA ALA A 124 -0.47 -1.00 16.86
C ALA A 124 1.00 -0.63 16.60
N VAL A 125 1.79 -1.57 16.08
CA VAL A 125 3.23 -1.39 15.80
C VAL A 125 3.47 -0.42 14.64
N GLU A 126 2.61 -0.36 13.64
CA GLU A 126 2.71 0.63 12.55
C GLU A 126 2.17 2.00 13.01
N ALA A 127 1.07 2.04 13.77
CA ALA A 127 0.47 3.31 14.20
C ALA A 127 1.30 4.07 15.27
N ALA A 128 1.95 3.35 16.20
CA ALA A 128 2.65 4.00 17.32
C ALA A 128 3.87 4.85 16.88
N PRO A 129 4.79 4.36 16.02
CA PRO A 129 5.92 5.14 15.54
C PRO A 129 5.51 6.38 14.75
N MET A 130 4.38 6.37 14.04
CA MET A 130 3.92 7.53 13.27
C MET A 130 3.54 8.71 14.17
N ILE A 131 3.04 8.42 15.38
CA ILE A 131 2.62 9.43 16.35
C ILE A 131 3.79 9.86 17.22
N VAL A 132 4.57 8.90 17.73
CA VAL A 132 5.78 9.19 18.53
C VAL A 132 6.84 9.89 17.70
N GLY A 133 6.97 9.52 16.42
CA GLY A 133 7.89 10.15 15.47
C GLY A 133 7.47 11.56 15.04
N GLY A 134 6.32 12.07 15.50
CA GLY A 134 5.88 13.45 15.27
C GLY A 134 5.41 13.76 13.85
N PHE A 135 5.06 12.73 13.07
CA PHE A 135 4.57 12.89 11.68
C PHE A 135 3.11 13.30 11.63
N LEU A 136 2.30 12.73 12.53
CA LEU A 136 0.93 13.17 12.79
C LEU A 136 0.95 14.14 13.95
N LYS A 137 1.03 15.43 13.64
CA LYS A 137 1.09 16.46 14.66
C LYS A 137 -0.33 16.75 15.17
N PRO A 138 -0.57 16.64 16.49
CA PRO A 138 -1.82 17.10 17.06
C PRO A 138 -1.93 18.61 16.87
N ASP A 139 -3.07 19.09 16.40
CA ASP A 139 -3.31 20.51 16.23
C ASP A 139 -3.23 21.21 17.62
N PRO A 140 -2.28 22.12 17.82
CA PRO A 140 -2.11 22.82 19.08
C PRO A 140 -3.34 23.67 19.45
N ALA A 141 -4.14 24.14 18.48
CA ALA A 141 -5.35 24.90 18.73
C ALA A 141 -6.47 24.02 19.31
N VAL A 142 -6.66 22.82 18.75
CA VAL A 142 -7.65 21.84 19.23
C VAL A 142 -7.25 21.24 20.58
N ALA A 143 -5.94 21.01 20.76
CA ALA A 143 -5.40 20.57 22.05
C ALA A 143 -5.64 21.61 23.16
N LEU A 144 -5.49 22.90 22.85
CA LEU A 144 -5.71 24.00 23.80
C LEU A 144 -7.20 24.19 24.12
N SER A 145 -8.08 24.12 23.12
CA SER A 145 -9.51 24.45 23.27
C SER A 145 -10.35 23.33 23.92
N LEU A 146 -10.02 22.06 23.68
CA LEU A 146 -10.85 20.92 24.13
C LEU A 146 -10.20 20.08 25.23
N PHE A 147 -8.87 20.06 25.30
CA PHE A 147 -8.13 19.18 26.23
C PHE A 147 -7.21 19.94 27.19
N GLY A 148 -7.41 21.26 27.33
CA GLY A 148 -6.67 22.09 28.28
C GLY A 148 -5.16 22.17 28.01
N GLY A 149 -4.75 22.00 26.75
CA GLY A 149 -3.33 22.04 26.34
C GLY A 149 -2.58 20.70 26.45
N ASN A 150 -3.26 19.60 26.79
CA ASN A 150 -2.59 18.30 26.89
C ASN A 150 -2.43 17.62 25.51
N VAL A 151 -1.31 17.91 24.85
CA VAL A 151 -0.93 17.35 23.53
C VAL A 151 -0.86 15.82 23.57
N GLY A 152 -0.46 15.22 24.69
CA GLY A 152 -0.34 13.76 24.82
C GLY A 152 -1.67 13.01 24.79
N LEU A 153 -2.73 13.61 25.35
CA LEU A 153 -4.07 13.01 25.30
C LEU A 153 -4.65 13.05 23.87
N LEU A 154 -4.39 14.14 23.13
CA LEU A 154 -4.82 14.25 21.74
C LEU A 154 -4.07 13.24 20.84
N SER A 155 -2.76 13.08 21.04
CA SER A 155 -1.97 12.03 20.36
C SER A 155 -2.51 10.61 20.63
N PHE A 156 -2.96 10.33 21.86
CA PHE A 156 -3.55 9.04 22.20
C PHE A 156 -4.91 8.81 21.53
N ILE A 157 -5.73 9.85 21.41
CA ILE A 157 -7.01 9.78 20.67
C ILE A 157 -6.75 9.53 19.19
N ILE A 158 -5.78 10.22 18.59
CA ILE A 158 -5.36 10.00 17.20
C ILE A 158 -4.87 8.55 17.01
N PHE A 159 -4.05 8.03 17.93
CA PHE A 159 -3.60 6.64 17.93
C PHE A 159 -4.75 5.66 17.90
N LEU A 160 -5.74 5.87 18.78
CA LEU A 160 -6.90 4.98 18.88
C LEU A 160 -7.78 5.05 17.62
N GLN A 161 -7.95 6.24 17.02
CA GLN A 161 -8.71 6.40 15.77
C GLN A 161 -8.05 5.68 14.60
N ILE A 162 -6.73 5.78 14.48
CA ILE A 162 -5.96 5.11 13.43
C ILE A 162 -5.98 3.59 13.64
N CYS A 163 -5.85 3.13 14.88
CA CYS A 163 -5.98 1.71 15.21
C CYS A 163 -7.37 1.19 14.84
N LEU A 164 -8.43 1.91 15.19
CA LEU A 164 -9.81 1.56 14.81
C LEU A 164 -9.98 1.53 13.29
N GLY A 165 -9.40 2.50 12.57
CA GLY A 165 -9.39 2.51 11.11
C GLY A 165 -8.73 1.26 10.51
N GLY A 166 -7.57 0.86 11.03
CA GLY A 166 -6.89 -0.38 10.63
C GLY A 166 -7.74 -1.63 10.87
N VAL A 167 -8.41 -1.71 12.03
CA VAL A 167 -9.33 -2.82 12.35
C VAL A 167 -10.53 -2.84 11.40
N LEU A 168 -11.09 -1.68 11.06
CA LEU A 168 -12.20 -1.58 10.11
C LEU A 168 -11.78 -2.07 8.72
N VAL A 169 -10.60 -1.68 8.21
CA VAL A 169 -10.09 -2.14 6.92
C VAL A 169 -9.89 -3.66 6.93
N PHE A 170 -9.35 -4.23 8.01
CA PHE A 170 -9.22 -5.67 8.17
C PHE A 170 -10.57 -6.39 8.13
N LEU A 171 -11.58 -5.89 8.86
CA LEU A 171 -12.91 -6.48 8.86
C LEU A 171 -13.56 -6.39 7.47
N MET A 172 -13.38 -5.27 6.78
CA MET A 172 -13.87 -5.09 5.40
C MET A 172 -13.19 -6.06 4.44
N ASP A 173 -11.88 -6.29 4.58
CA ASP A 173 -11.15 -7.31 3.80
C ASP A 173 -11.72 -8.71 4.01
N GLU A 174 -12.03 -9.09 5.25
CA GLU A 174 -12.67 -10.39 5.53
C GLU A 174 -14.05 -10.52 4.87
N VAL A 175 -14.85 -9.44 4.89
CA VAL A 175 -16.17 -9.48 4.25
C VAL A 175 -16.02 -9.63 2.73
N VAL A 176 -15.12 -8.89 2.07
CA VAL A 176 -14.88 -9.07 0.62
C VAL A 176 -14.37 -10.47 0.31
N THR A 177 -13.42 -10.98 1.09
CA THR A 177 -12.79 -12.29 0.83
C THR A 177 -13.79 -13.44 1.00
N LYS A 178 -14.76 -13.33 1.91
CA LYS A 178 -15.78 -14.38 2.15
C LYS A 178 -17.05 -14.21 1.31
N TRP A 179 -17.54 -12.99 1.18
CA TRP A 179 -18.85 -12.67 0.58
C TRP A 179 -18.75 -11.98 -0.77
N GLY A 180 -17.62 -11.34 -1.08
CA GLY A 180 -17.40 -10.56 -2.29
C GLY A 180 -16.74 -11.33 -3.43
N ILE A 181 -16.14 -10.56 -4.34
CA ILE A 181 -15.41 -11.05 -5.51
C ILE A 181 -13.92 -10.71 -5.32
N GLY A 182 -13.07 -11.73 -5.35
CA GLY A 182 -11.63 -11.57 -5.19
C GLY A 182 -11.21 -11.46 -3.72
N SER A 183 -10.12 -10.72 -3.47
CA SER A 183 -9.59 -10.40 -2.14
C SER A 183 -9.81 -8.92 -1.86
N GLY A 184 -10.11 -8.56 -0.60
CA GLY A 184 -10.32 -7.17 -0.21
C GLY A 184 -9.06 -6.34 -0.35
N VAL A 185 -7.89 -6.87 0.03
CA VAL A 185 -6.57 -6.25 -0.21
C VAL A 185 -6.41 -5.82 -1.68
N GLY A 186 -6.65 -6.73 -2.62
CA GLY A 186 -6.56 -6.43 -4.05
C GLY A 186 -7.61 -5.41 -4.51
N LEU A 187 -8.84 -5.48 -3.98
CA LEU A 187 -9.90 -4.53 -4.30
C LEU A 187 -9.54 -3.11 -3.86
N PHE A 188 -8.99 -2.93 -2.66
CA PHE A 188 -8.62 -1.60 -2.14
C PHE A 188 -7.46 -0.99 -2.92
N ILE A 189 -6.46 -1.79 -3.32
CA ILE A 189 -5.37 -1.34 -4.19
C ILE A 189 -5.92 -0.82 -5.52
N ILE A 190 -6.79 -1.60 -6.17
CA ILE A 190 -7.38 -1.21 -7.47
C ILE A 190 -8.23 0.06 -7.29
N ALA A 191 -9.02 0.15 -6.22
CA ALA A 191 -9.84 1.32 -5.94
C ALA A 191 -8.97 2.58 -5.73
N GLY A 192 -7.91 2.49 -4.93
CA GLY A 192 -6.98 3.60 -4.68
C GLY A 192 -6.24 4.07 -5.94
N ILE A 193 -5.69 3.14 -6.73
CA ILE A 193 -5.01 3.47 -7.99
C ILE A 193 -6.00 4.07 -9.00
N SER A 194 -7.21 3.51 -9.10
CA SER A 194 -8.25 4.04 -10.01
C SER A 194 -8.67 5.45 -9.61
N GLN A 195 -8.83 5.72 -8.31
CA GLN A 195 -9.12 7.05 -7.81
C GLN A 195 -7.97 8.02 -8.10
N ALA A 196 -6.72 7.61 -7.90
CA ALA A 196 -5.54 8.43 -8.20
C ALA A 196 -5.45 8.76 -9.70
N LEU A 197 -5.73 7.80 -10.59
CA LEU A 197 -5.76 8.02 -12.03
C LEU A 197 -6.88 9.00 -12.43
N VAL A 198 -8.09 8.81 -11.92
CA VAL A 198 -9.23 9.71 -12.22
C VAL A 198 -8.95 11.12 -11.70
N ASN A 199 -8.40 11.26 -10.50
CA ASN A 199 -7.99 12.55 -9.96
C ASN A 199 -6.84 13.17 -10.77
N GLY A 200 -5.87 12.38 -11.23
CA GLY A 200 -4.79 12.86 -12.10
C GLY A 200 -5.30 13.37 -13.45
N PHE A 201 -6.38 12.79 -13.98
CA PHE A 201 -6.95 13.22 -15.26
C PHE A 201 -7.95 14.37 -15.14
N ILE A 202 -8.81 14.37 -14.12
CA ILE A 202 -10.04 15.19 -14.03
C ILE A 202 -10.07 16.06 -12.77
N ASN A 203 -8.93 16.50 -12.25
CA ASN A 203 -8.90 17.48 -11.15
C ASN A 203 -8.89 18.91 -11.68
N TRP A 204 -9.92 19.68 -11.33
CA TRP A 204 -10.12 21.07 -11.74
C TRP A 204 -9.55 22.08 -10.75
N THR A 205 -9.04 21.63 -9.60
CA THR A 205 -8.55 22.49 -8.53
C THR A 205 -7.14 22.99 -8.87
N PRO A 206 -6.89 24.31 -8.94
CA PRO A 206 -5.55 24.87 -8.97
C PRO A 206 -4.98 24.87 -7.54
N VAL A 207 -3.76 24.36 -7.36
CA VAL A 207 -3.10 24.33 -6.04
C VAL A 207 -1.93 25.30 -5.99
N ASN A 208 -0.96 25.15 -6.89
CA ASN A 208 0.31 25.90 -6.88
C ASN A 208 0.59 26.68 -8.17
N ASP A 209 -0.27 26.56 -9.19
CA ASP A 209 -0.08 27.17 -10.51
C ASP A 209 -1.40 27.82 -10.96
N ALA A 210 -1.37 28.70 -11.95
CA ALA A 210 -2.58 29.35 -12.48
C ALA A 210 -3.56 28.37 -13.14
N TYR A 211 -3.08 27.16 -13.46
CA TYR A 211 -3.83 26.11 -14.13
C TYR A 211 -4.17 24.96 -13.19
N ALA A 212 -5.29 24.29 -13.51
CA ALA A 212 -5.74 23.09 -12.80
C ALA A 212 -4.68 21.97 -12.83
N VAL A 213 -4.65 21.15 -11.77
CA VAL A 213 -3.69 20.05 -11.62
C VAL A 213 -3.98 18.88 -12.57
N GLY A 214 -5.25 18.67 -12.95
CA GLY A 214 -5.64 17.56 -13.82
C GLY A 214 -5.15 17.73 -15.25
N PHE A 215 -4.73 16.62 -15.89
CA PHE A 215 -4.21 16.64 -17.26
C PHE A 215 -5.15 17.30 -18.27
N PHE A 216 -6.44 16.90 -18.32
CA PHE A 216 -7.38 17.45 -19.28
C PHE A 216 -7.77 18.91 -18.94
N PRO A 217 -8.15 19.26 -17.69
CA PRO A 217 -8.41 20.65 -17.32
C PRO A 217 -7.22 21.59 -17.59
N ARG A 218 -5.99 21.15 -17.33
CA ARG A 218 -4.78 21.92 -17.62
C ARG A 218 -4.59 22.12 -19.12
N LEU A 219 -4.81 21.08 -19.91
CA LEU A 219 -4.72 21.16 -21.37
C LEU A 219 -5.73 22.18 -21.93
N PHE A 220 -6.97 22.16 -21.44
CA PHE A 220 -7.96 23.16 -21.85
C PHE A 220 -7.56 24.58 -21.42
N GLY A 221 -7.10 24.77 -20.17
CA GLY A 221 -6.68 26.08 -19.67
C GLY A 221 -5.50 26.68 -20.46
N VAL A 222 -4.46 25.89 -20.71
CA VAL A 222 -3.26 26.35 -21.43
C VAL A 222 -3.57 26.66 -22.90
N VAL A 223 -4.42 25.85 -23.54
CA VAL A 223 -4.84 26.08 -24.93
C VAL A 223 -5.72 27.33 -25.06
N LEU A 224 -6.62 27.58 -24.09
CA LEU A 224 -7.51 28.74 -24.10
C LEU A 224 -6.76 30.06 -23.83
N ASP A 225 -5.78 30.05 -22.91
CA ASP A 225 -4.98 31.23 -22.60
C ASP A 225 -3.86 31.51 -23.62
N GLY A 226 -3.53 30.55 -24.49
CA GLY A 226 -2.41 30.67 -25.43
C GLY A 226 -1.03 30.71 -24.75
N ALA A 227 -0.93 30.19 -23.52
CA ALA A 227 0.32 30.16 -22.75
C ALA A 227 1.35 29.19 -23.33
N ASN A 228 2.61 29.32 -22.91
CA ASN A 228 3.71 28.48 -23.39
C ASN A 228 3.47 26.99 -23.09
N PHE A 229 3.08 26.22 -24.12
CA PHE A 229 2.75 24.80 -24.01
C PHE A 229 3.88 23.96 -23.41
N VAL A 230 5.13 24.23 -23.80
CA VAL A 230 6.30 23.47 -23.32
C VAL A 230 6.56 23.69 -21.83
N GLN A 231 6.31 24.90 -21.32
CA GLN A 231 6.56 25.25 -19.93
C GLN A 231 5.49 24.66 -19.00
N TYR A 232 4.22 24.71 -19.40
CA TYR A 232 3.10 24.32 -18.55
C TYR A 232 2.60 22.88 -18.80
N MET A 233 2.81 22.31 -19.99
CA MET A 233 2.37 20.95 -20.32
C MET A 233 3.51 19.96 -20.59
N GLY A 234 4.77 20.41 -20.71
CA GLY A 234 5.90 19.53 -21.02
C GLY A 234 6.00 18.29 -20.11
N PRO A 235 6.08 18.46 -18.77
CA PRO A 235 6.16 17.34 -17.83
C PRO A 235 4.89 16.45 -17.84
N GLU A 236 3.72 17.06 -17.96
CA GLU A 236 2.43 16.36 -17.90
C GLU A 236 2.17 15.48 -19.13
N VAL A 237 2.55 15.96 -20.32
CA VAL A 237 2.45 15.18 -21.56
C VAL A 237 3.40 13.98 -21.53
N ILE A 238 4.62 14.18 -21.00
CA ILE A 238 5.58 13.08 -20.82
C ILE A 238 5.00 12.05 -19.83
N ALA A 239 4.46 12.48 -18.70
CA ALA A 239 3.84 11.59 -17.72
C ALA A 239 2.65 10.80 -18.31
N PHE A 240 1.80 11.47 -19.10
CA PHE A 240 0.66 10.85 -19.78
C PHE A 240 1.09 9.76 -20.78
N VAL A 241 2.00 10.11 -21.70
CA VAL A 241 2.51 9.16 -22.70
C VAL A 241 3.23 7.98 -22.04
N THR A 242 4.03 8.26 -21.00
CA THR A 242 4.73 7.22 -20.24
C THR A 242 3.74 6.28 -19.54
N THR A 243 2.67 6.81 -18.95
CA THR A 243 1.61 6.01 -18.30
C THR A 243 0.93 5.07 -19.30
N ILE A 244 0.58 5.56 -20.49
CA ILE A 244 -0.01 4.72 -21.55
C ILE A 244 0.99 3.65 -22.02
N ALA A 245 2.25 4.03 -22.25
CA ALA A 245 3.29 3.10 -22.66
C ALA A 245 3.47 1.97 -21.64
N ILE A 246 3.59 2.30 -20.35
CA ILE A 246 3.70 1.33 -19.26
C ILE A 246 2.45 0.43 -19.21
N PHE A 247 1.25 1.00 -19.31
CA PHE A 247 0.00 0.24 -19.30
C PHE A 247 -0.04 -0.79 -20.44
N LEU A 248 0.30 -0.39 -21.67
CA LEU A 248 0.33 -1.30 -22.82
C LEU A 248 1.36 -2.42 -22.66
N VAL A 249 2.56 -2.10 -22.15
CA VAL A 249 3.61 -3.09 -21.89
C VAL A 249 3.17 -4.09 -20.84
N ILE A 250 2.62 -3.62 -19.71
CA ILE A 250 2.15 -4.50 -18.63
C ILE A 250 1.01 -5.41 -19.11
N VAL A 251 0.03 -4.86 -19.84
CA VAL A 251 -1.08 -5.66 -20.38
C VAL A 251 -0.58 -6.71 -21.37
N TYR A 252 0.40 -6.37 -22.21
CA TYR A 252 1.02 -7.32 -23.15
C TYR A 252 1.72 -8.46 -22.41
N VAL A 253 2.54 -8.15 -21.41
CA VAL A 253 3.27 -9.15 -20.61
C VAL A 253 2.30 -10.03 -19.80
N GLU A 254 1.33 -9.44 -19.12
CA GLU A 254 0.35 -10.19 -18.30
C GLU A 254 -0.60 -11.07 -19.14
N SER A 255 -0.87 -10.66 -20.39
CA SER A 255 -1.69 -11.44 -21.32
C SER A 255 -0.93 -12.62 -21.95
N THR A 256 0.40 -12.66 -21.85
CA THR A 256 1.23 -13.70 -22.45
C THR A 256 1.08 -15.03 -21.70
N ARG A 257 0.73 -16.09 -22.44
CA ARG A 257 0.54 -17.43 -21.91
C ARG A 257 1.38 -18.44 -22.68
N ILE A 258 1.96 -19.39 -21.94
CA ILE A 258 2.66 -20.54 -22.50
C ILE A 258 1.67 -21.72 -22.54
N GLU A 259 1.42 -22.25 -23.72
CA GLU A 259 0.56 -23.42 -23.90
C GLU A 259 1.39 -24.71 -23.77
N ILE A 260 1.16 -25.47 -22.69
CA ILE A 260 1.78 -26.78 -22.50
C ILE A 260 0.89 -27.85 -23.15
N PRO A 261 1.38 -28.64 -24.13
CA PRO A 261 0.60 -29.69 -24.74
C PRO A 261 0.44 -30.88 -23.78
N LEU A 262 -0.80 -31.28 -23.53
CA LEU A 262 -1.15 -32.46 -22.73
C LEU A 262 -1.74 -33.52 -23.66
N ALA A 263 -1.14 -34.71 -23.67
CA ALA A 263 -1.69 -35.88 -24.32
C ALA A 263 -2.35 -36.78 -23.27
N HIS A 264 -3.63 -37.11 -23.44
CA HIS A 264 -4.31 -38.03 -22.54
C HIS A 264 -3.82 -39.46 -22.80
N THR A 265 -3.38 -40.15 -21.74
CA THR A 265 -2.87 -41.53 -21.84
C THR A 265 -3.98 -42.56 -22.08
N GLN A 266 -5.20 -42.28 -21.63
CA GLN A 266 -6.34 -43.20 -21.72
C GLN A 266 -7.10 -43.12 -23.07
N VAL A 267 -7.01 -41.99 -23.80
CA VAL A 267 -7.74 -41.78 -25.04
C VAL A 267 -6.77 -41.40 -26.16
N ARG A 268 -6.48 -42.36 -27.03
CA ARG A 268 -5.58 -42.18 -28.17
C ARG A 268 -6.12 -41.07 -29.09
N GLY A 269 -5.36 -40.00 -29.26
CA GLY A 269 -5.69 -38.87 -30.15
C GLY A 269 -6.24 -37.62 -29.45
N ALA A 270 -6.61 -37.69 -28.17
CA ALA A 270 -7.03 -36.53 -27.41
C ALA A 270 -5.81 -35.70 -26.95
N ARG A 271 -5.57 -34.57 -27.64
CA ARG A 271 -4.58 -33.56 -27.26
C ARG A 271 -5.30 -32.34 -26.72
N ALA A 272 -4.98 -31.94 -25.49
CA ALA A 272 -5.41 -30.68 -24.91
C ALA A 272 -4.22 -29.73 -24.82
N ARG A 273 -4.48 -28.43 -24.78
CA ARG A 273 -3.46 -27.42 -24.48
C ARG A 273 -3.81 -26.78 -23.15
N PHE A 274 -2.87 -26.78 -22.22
CA PHE A 274 -3.04 -26.13 -20.93
C PHE A 274 -2.27 -24.81 -20.93
N PRO A 275 -2.97 -23.65 -21.02
CA PRO A 275 -2.31 -22.35 -21.01
C PRO A 275 -1.93 -21.97 -19.58
N VAL A 276 -0.63 -21.81 -19.33
CA VAL A 276 -0.08 -21.27 -18.08
C VAL A 276 0.33 -19.83 -18.33
N LYS A 277 0.00 -18.90 -17.43
CA LYS A 277 0.50 -17.52 -17.51
C LYS A 277 2.04 -17.53 -17.44
N LEU A 278 2.69 -16.71 -18.27
CA LEU A 278 4.15 -16.57 -18.24
C LEU A 278 4.64 -16.15 -16.84
N ILE A 279 3.99 -15.14 -16.25
CA ILE A 279 4.22 -14.73 -14.87
C ILE A 279 3.31 -15.58 -13.97
N TYR A 280 3.82 -16.75 -13.57
CA TYR A 280 3.09 -17.68 -12.72
C TYR A 280 2.74 -17.08 -11.34
N ALA A 281 3.66 -16.31 -10.77
CA ALA A 281 3.52 -15.73 -9.42
C ALA A 281 2.61 -14.48 -9.38
N SER A 282 2.12 -14.00 -10.54
CA SER A 282 1.28 -12.79 -10.64
C SER A 282 1.95 -11.57 -9.97
N VAL A 283 1.16 -10.66 -9.41
CA VAL A 283 1.58 -9.37 -8.83
C VAL A 283 1.91 -9.47 -7.33
N LEU A 284 1.54 -10.58 -6.66
CA LEU A 284 1.69 -10.72 -5.20
C LEU A 284 3.14 -10.54 -4.69
N PRO A 285 4.18 -11.15 -5.29
CA PRO A 285 5.55 -10.95 -4.82
C PRO A 285 6.00 -9.49 -4.87
N MET A 286 5.65 -8.77 -5.94
CA MET A 286 5.98 -7.35 -6.07
C MET A 286 5.31 -6.52 -4.98
N ILE A 287 4.06 -6.82 -4.64
CA ILE A 287 3.36 -6.15 -3.53
C ILE A 287 4.10 -6.39 -2.22
N LEU A 288 4.51 -7.62 -1.94
CA LEU A 288 5.21 -7.98 -0.69
C LEU A 288 6.55 -7.22 -0.56
N VAL A 289 7.35 -7.16 -1.63
CA VAL A 289 8.63 -6.45 -1.64
C VAL A 289 8.44 -4.96 -1.39
N ARG A 290 7.48 -4.33 -2.07
CA ARG A 290 7.24 -2.90 -1.95
C ARG A 290 6.66 -2.49 -0.58
N VAL A 291 5.80 -3.32 0.02
CA VAL A 291 5.34 -3.08 1.41
C VAL A 291 6.48 -3.30 2.40
N LEU A 292 7.33 -4.31 2.21
CA LEU A 292 8.52 -4.50 3.03
C LEU A 292 9.46 -3.28 2.94
N GLN A 293 9.70 -2.77 1.73
CA GLN A 293 10.47 -1.55 1.48
C GLN A 293 9.86 -0.35 2.24
N ALA A 294 8.54 -0.17 2.17
CA ALA A 294 7.84 0.88 2.91
C ALA A 294 8.04 0.78 4.43
N ASN A 295 7.96 -0.43 4.99
CA ASN A 295 8.18 -0.65 6.42
C ASN A 295 9.63 -0.39 6.84
N VAL A 296 10.61 -0.80 6.03
CA VAL A 296 12.03 -0.51 6.30
C VAL A 296 12.29 1.00 6.26
N GLN A 297 11.73 1.71 5.28
CA GLN A 297 11.82 3.18 5.20
C GLN A 297 11.16 3.87 6.40
N MET A 298 9.99 3.39 6.84
CA MET A 298 9.32 3.89 8.05
C MET A 298 10.23 3.76 9.28
N VAL A 299 10.84 2.59 9.48
CA VAL A 299 11.74 2.36 10.61
C VAL A 299 12.98 3.26 10.50
N GLY A 300 13.54 3.42 9.30
CA GLY A 300 14.65 4.33 9.06
C GLY A 300 14.33 5.78 9.41
N LEU A 301 13.17 6.27 8.97
CA LEU A 301 12.66 7.61 9.26
C LEU A 301 12.41 7.82 10.76
N PHE A 302 11.81 6.83 11.43
CA PHE A 302 11.61 6.87 12.87
C PHE A 302 12.94 6.94 13.64
N LEU A 303 13.93 6.12 13.27
CA LEU A 303 15.25 6.12 13.90
C LEU A 303 15.97 7.46 13.72
N ASN A 304 15.85 8.08 12.54
CA ASN A 304 16.40 9.41 12.29
C ASN A 304 15.78 10.46 13.23
N ASN A 305 14.45 10.46 13.37
CA ASN A 305 13.76 11.40 14.26
C ASN A 305 14.11 11.19 15.75
N VAL A 306 14.51 9.99 16.14
CA VAL A 306 15.04 9.67 17.49
C VAL A 306 16.51 10.07 17.65
N GLY A 307 17.19 10.46 16.56
CA GLY A 307 18.59 10.91 16.55
C GLY A 307 19.61 9.82 16.21
N ILE A 308 19.16 8.64 15.75
CA ILE A 308 20.04 7.53 15.34
C ILE A 308 20.16 7.55 13.81
N THR A 309 21.27 8.09 13.29
CA THR A 309 21.51 8.26 11.84
C THR A 309 22.27 7.12 11.17
N ILE A 310 22.47 5.98 11.86
CA ILE A 310 23.31 4.85 11.42
C ILE A 310 22.86 4.28 10.06
N PHE A 311 21.56 4.29 9.76
CA PHE A 311 21.01 3.70 8.52
C PHE A 311 20.81 4.69 7.38
N GLY A 312 20.90 5.99 7.66
CA GLY A 312 20.71 7.06 6.69
C GLY A 312 20.19 8.36 7.30
N GLU A 313 20.61 9.48 6.72
CA GLU A 313 20.08 10.80 7.04
C GLU A 313 18.87 11.10 6.16
N PHE A 314 17.82 11.68 6.72
CA PHE A 314 16.61 12.08 6.01
C PHE A 314 16.47 13.60 6.05
N GLU A 315 16.17 14.19 4.91
CA GLU A 315 15.77 15.59 4.80
C GLU A 315 14.35 15.63 4.24
N ASN A 316 13.40 16.19 5.01
CA ASN A 316 11.99 16.35 4.61
C ASN A 316 11.36 15.09 3.98
N GLN A 317 11.68 13.90 4.51
CA GLN A 317 11.21 12.55 4.11
C GLN A 317 12.01 11.84 3.00
N THR A 318 12.90 12.52 2.29
CA THR A 318 13.79 11.84 1.34
C THR A 318 15.08 11.42 2.03
N PRO A 319 15.47 10.13 1.98
CA PRO A 319 16.78 9.72 2.46
C PRO A 319 17.84 10.38 1.59
N LEU A 320 18.82 11.03 2.22
CA LEU A 320 19.97 11.65 1.56
C LEU A 320 21.11 10.64 1.37
N ASN A 321 21.34 9.76 2.34
CA ASN A 321 22.51 8.87 2.36
C ASN A 321 22.21 7.51 2.99
N GLY A 322 23.11 6.56 2.80
CA GLY A 322 23.11 5.26 3.49
C GLY A 322 22.25 4.18 2.83
N ILE A 323 21.98 3.11 3.59
CA ILE A 323 21.19 1.96 3.12
C ILE A 323 19.76 2.40 2.78
N MET A 324 19.23 3.38 3.51
CA MET A 324 17.90 3.93 3.26
C MET A 324 17.79 4.65 1.91
N TRP A 325 18.87 5.20 1.36
CA TRP A 325 18.85 5.80 0.02
C TRP A 325 18.74 4.73 -1.08
N PHE A 326 19.50 3.63 -0.96
CA PHE A 326 19.42 2.51 -1.91
C PHE A 326 18.07 1.81 -1.91
N LEU A 327 17.40 1.77 -0.76
CA LEU A 327 16.06 1.20 -0.62
C LEU A 327 14.95 2.21 -0.92
N ALA A 328 15.24 3.44 -1.35
CA ALA A 328 14.20 4.43 -1.63
C ALA A 328 13.66 4.26 -3.06
N PRO A 329 12.32 4.29 -3.25
CA PRO A 329 11.73 4.10 -4.57
C PRO A 329 12.20 5.18 -5.54
N VAL A 330 12.35 4.81 -6.81
CA VAL A 330 12.75 5.72 -7.89
C VAL A 330 11.49 6.21 -8.59
N ASN A 331 11.16 7.50 -8.45
CA ASN A 331 9.90 8.04 -8.98
C ASN A 331 10.07 9.22 -9.93
N SER A 332 11.12 10.03 -9.76
CA SER A 332 11.33 11.21 -10.59
C SER A 332 12.46 11.00 -11.60
N PRO A 333 12.44 11.71 -12.75
CA PRO A 333 13.59 11.78 -13.64
C PRO A 333 14.90 12.15 -12.91
N LYS A 334 14.78 12.89 -11.81
CA LYS A 334 15.91 13.33 -11.01
C LYS A 334 16.59 12.19 -10.24
N ASP A 335 15.90 11.08 -10.02
CA ASP A 335 16.43 9.94 -9.26
C ASP A 335 17.31 9.00 -10.09
N TRP A 336 17.21 9.02 -11.42
CA TRP A 336 17.86 8.02 -12.29
C TRP A 336 18.67 8.59 -13.46
N MET A 337 18.47 9.86 -13.83
CA MET A 337 19.21 10.52 -14.91
C MET A 337 20.64 10.90 -14.48
N TRP A 338 21.49 9.89 -14.27
CA TRP A 338 22.89 10.04 -13.85
C TRP A 338 23.74 10.88 -14.80
N TRP A 339 23.31 11.06 -16.05
CA TRP A 339 23.97 11.90 -17.06
C TRP A 339 23.61 13.39 -16.96
N MET A 340 22.75 13.79 -16.02
CA MET A 340 22.43 15.20 -15.76
C MET A 340 22.93 15.61 -14.37
N PRO A 341 24.10 16.28 -14.28
CA PRO A 341 24.73 16.64 -13.00
C PRO A 341 23.87 17.55 -12.10
N SER A 342 22.92 18.29 -12.68
CA SER A 342 22.00 19.18 -11.96
C SER A 342 20.89 18.45 -11.20
N TYR A 343 20.69 17.15 -11.43
CA TYR A 343 19.56 16.42 -10.87
C TYR A 343 19.90 15.41 -9.78
N VAL A 344 21.10 14.81 -9.78
CA VAL A 344 21.42 13.67 -8.89
C VAL A 344 22.35 14.01 -7.72
N GLY A 345 22.68 15.30 -7.54
CA GLY A 345 23.50 15.76 -6.42
C GLY A 345 24.90 15.10 -6.39
N SER A 346 25.39 14.80 -5.19
CA SER A 346 26.74 14.31 -4.90
C SER A 346 26.96 12.80 -5.12
N HIS A 347 25.97 12.06 -5.62
CA HIS A 347 26.03 10.60 -5.73
C HIS A 347 26.75 10.15 -7.01
N ALA A 348 27.58 9.13 -6.86
CA ALA A 348 28.33 8.60 -8.00
C ALA A 348 27.41 7.79 -8.94
N PRO A 349 27.72 7.73 -10.25
CA PRO A 349 26.91 6.98 -11.23
C PRO A 349 26.67 5.51 -10.86
N TRP A 350 27.62 4.85 -10.20
CA TRP A 350 27.47 3.47 -9.76
C TRP A 350 26.44 3.31 -8.63
N GLU A 351 26.30 4.30 -7.75
CA GLU A 351 25.30 4.30 -6.66
C GLU A 351 23.88 4.39 -7.25
N ILE A 352 23.72 5.20 -8.29
CA ILE A 352 22.43 5.37 -8.98
C ILE A 352 22.05 4.08 -9.73
N LEU A 353 23.02 3.43 -10.38
CA LEU A 353 22.79 2.16 -11.07
C LEU A 353 22.49 1.01 -10.10
N THR A 354 23.13 0.96 -8.93
CA THR A 354 22.79 -0.05 -7.91
C THR A 354 21.42 0.21 -7.30
N ARG A 355 21.04 1.47 -7.05
CA ARG A 355 19.68 1.84 -6.60
C ARG A 355 18.63 1.41 -7.63
N LEU A 356 18.88 1.64 -8.92
CA LEU A 356 18.00 1.17 -9.99
C LEU A 356 17.89 -0.36 -10.04
N GLY A 357 19.00 -1.07 -9.83
CA GLY A 357 18.99 -2.54 -9.80
C GLY A 357 18.31 -3.15 -8.58
N ILE A 358 18.23 -2.42 -7.46
CA ILE A 358 17.51 -2.86 -6.25
C ILE A 358 16.00 -2.60 -6.37
N ASP A 359 15.60 -1.53 -7.07
CA ASP A 359 14.20 -1.13 -7.20
C ASP A 359 13.45 -1.82 -8.36
N ALA A 360 14.18 -2.28 -9.38
CA ALA A 360 13.67 -3.03 -10.54
C ALA A 360 13.33 -4.48 -10.19
#